data_AF-A0A2K5KAM5-F1
#
_entry.id   AF-A0A2K5KAM5-F1
#
_cell.length_a   1.000
_cell.length_b   1.000
_cell.length_c   1.000
_cell.angle_alpha   90.00
_cell.angle_beta   90.00
_cell.angle_gamma   90.00
#
_symmetry.space_group_name_H-M   'P 1'
#
loop_
_entity.id
_entity.type
_entity.pdbx_description
1 polymer ?
#
loop_
_entity_poly.entity_id
_entity_poly.type
_entity_poly.pdbx_seq_one_letter_code
_entity_poly.pdbx_strand_id
1 'polypeptide(L)'
;HGSVSADEAARTAPFHLDLWFYFTLQNWVLDFGRPIAMLVFPLEWFPLNKPSVGDYFHMAYNVITPFLLLKIDSFELLYYYDEYLGHCMWYIPFFLILFMYFSGCFTASKAERWMPGPALLLVAPSGLYYWYLVTEGQIFILFIFTFFAMLALVLHQKRKRLFLDSNGLFLFSSFTLTLLLVALWVAWLWNDPVLRKKYPGVIYVPEPWAFYTLHVSSRH
;
A
#
# COMPACT_ATOMS: atom_id res chain seq x y z
N HIS A 1 24.74 -10.86 23.77
CA HIS A 1 23.50 -11.01 24.55
C HIS A 1 22.97 -9.63 24.89
N GLY A 2 21.92 -9.19 24.20
CA GLY A 2 21.19 -7.97 24.49
C GLY A 2 19.74 -8.26 24.15
N SER A 3 18.92 -8.46 25.19
CA SER A 3 17.49 -8.67 25.11
C SER A 3 16.83 -7.48 24.41
N VAL A 4 16.33 -7.70 23.19
CA VAL A 4 15.36 -6.79 22.58
C VAL A 4 14.11 -6.91 23.44
N SER A 5 13.88 -5.92 24.29
CA SER A 5 12.67 -5.77 25.09
C SER A 5 11.47 -5.83 24.15
N ALA A 6 10.40 -6.48 24.60
CA ALA A 6 9.10 -6.51 23.92
C ALA A 6 8.47 -5.10 23.71
N ASP A 7 9.13 -4.04 24.18
CA ASP A 7 8.75 -2.64 23.99
C ASP A 7 8.88 -2.11 22.56
N GLU A 8 9.68 -2.74 21.69
CA GLU A 8 9.91 -2.17 20.35
C GLU A 8 8.73 -2.37 19.37
N ALA A 9 7.78 -3.25 19.74
CA ALA A 9 6.50 -3.42 19.07
C ALA A 9 5.43 -2.40 19.53
N ALA A 10 5.73 -1.59 20.56
CA ALA A 10 4.84 -0.56 21.10
C ALA A 10 5.38 0.84 20.80
N ARG A 11 5.89 1.09 19.58
CA ARG A 11 6.12 2.46 19.11
C ARG A 11 4.77 3.15 18.94
N THR A 12 4.28 3.71 20.04
CA THR A 12 3.18 4.68 20.09
C THR A 12 3.40 5.70 18.98
N ALA A 13 2.33 6.01 18.22
CA ALA A 13 2.33 7.00 17.15
C ALA A 13 3.14 8.24 17.57
N PRO A 14 4.02 8.77 16.70
CA PRO A 14 4.91 9.87 17.04
C PRO A 14 4.08 11.03 17.59
N PHE A 15 4.42 11.53 18.78
CA PHE A 15 3.72 12.65 19.39
C PHE A 15 3.84 13.86 18.47
N HIS A 16 2.71 14.28 17.87
CA HIS A 16 2.64 15.40 16.94
C HIS A 16 2.83 16.73 17.70
N LEU A 17 4.05 16.99 18.16
CA LEU A 17 4.40 18.13 19.02
C LEU A 17 3.99 19.45 18.38
N ASP A 18 4.21 19.58 17.07
CA ASP A 18 3.85 20.75 16.29
C ASP A 18 2.33 20.96 16.29
N LEU A 19 1.56 19.88 16.16
CA LEU A 19 0.09 19.91 16.25
C LEU A 19 -0.38 20.30 17.64
N TRP A 20 0.15 19.67 18.69
CA TRP A 20 -0.21 20.01 20.06
C TRP A 20 0.21 21.44 20.41
N PHE A 21 1.31 21.93 19.86
CA PHE A 21 1.74 23.32 19.97
C PHE A 21 0.77 24.27 19.26
N TYR A 22 0.41 24.01 17.99
CA TYR A 22 -0.57 24.82 17.27
C TYR A 22 -1.96 24.77 17.89
N PHE A 23 -2.40 23.61 18.35
CA PHE A 23 -3.68 23.41 19.04
C PHE A 23 -3.70 24.12 20.39
N THR A 24 -2.60 24.04 21.15
CA THR A 24 -2.46 24.75 22.43
C THR A 24 -2.39 26.25 22.21
N LEU A 25 -1.63 26.72 21.21
CA LEU A 25 -1.52 28.13 20.85
C LEU A 25 -2.86 28.68 20.35
N GLN A 26 -3.58 27.92 19.52
CA GLN A 26 -4.93 28.26 19.04
C GLN A 26 -5.92 28.33 20.21
N ASN A 27 -5.96 27.31 21.07
CA ASN A 27 -6.84 27.31 22.25
C ASN A 27 -6.50 28.45 23.19
N TRP A 28 -5.21 28.73 23.45
CA TRP A 28 -4.78 29.87 24.26
C TRP A 28 -5.19 31.21 23.64
N VAL A 29 -4.87 31.46 22.37
CA VAL A 29 -5.18 32.73 21.69
C VAL A 29 -6.69 32.97 21.62
N LEU A 30 -7.49 31.92 21.46
CA LEU A 30 -8.95 32.02 21.33
C LEU A 30 -9.66 32.09 22.70
N ASP A 31 -9.21 31.32 23.71
CA ASP A 31 -9.79 31.32 25.06
C ASP A 31 -9.42 32.59 25.83
N PHE A 32 -8.16 33.06 25.74
CA PHE A 32 -7.74 34.33 26.33
C PHE A 32 -8.09 35.54 25.45
N GLY A 33 -8.38 35.32 24.16
CA GLY A 33 -8.82 36.37 23.24
C GLY A 33 -10.16 36.99 23.64
N ARG A 34 -11.09 36.22 24.20
CA ARG A 34 -12.42 36.72 24.63
C ARG A 34 -12.34 37.70 25.81
N PRO A 35 -11.66 37.37 26.93
CA PRO A 35 -11.47 38.30 28.04
C PRO A 35 -10.59 39.50 27.68
N ILE A 36 -9.53 39.30 26.89
CA ILE A 36 -8.62 40.38 26.48
C ILE A 36 -9.33 41.35 25.52
N ALA A 37 -10.10 40.85 24.55
CA ALA A 37 -10.89 41.71 23.66
C ALA A 37 -11.97 42.49 24.43
N MET A 38 -12.61 41.88 25.43
CA MET A 38 -13.57 42.57 26.31
C MET A 38 -12.92 43.61 27.22
N LEU A 39 -11.64 43.43 27.59
CA LEU A 39 -10.87 44.39 28.39
C LEU A 39 -10.28 45.54 27.56
N VAL A 40 -9.91 45.28 26.31
CA VAL A 40 -9.24 46.26 25.42
C VAL A 40 -10.25 47.06 24.59
N PHE A 41 -11.41 46.50 24.25
CA PHE A 41 -12.44 47.18 23.46
C PHE A 41 -13.67 47.53 24.32
N PRO A 42 -14.03 48.82 24.48
CA PRO A 42 -15.23 49.23 25.21
C PRO A 42 -16.51 48.68 24.56
N LEU A 43 -17.47 48.24 25.38
CA LEU A 43 -18.77 47.71 24.95
C LEU A 43 -19.58 48.69 24.06
N GLU A 44 -19.27 49.99 24.10
CA GLU A 44 -19.92 51.03 23.27
C GLU A 44 -19.55 50.98 21.79
N TRP A 45 -18.49 50.25 21.41
CA TRP A 45 -18.03 50.16 20.03
C TRP A 45 -18.74 49.08 19.19
N PHE A 46 -19.56 48.25 19.83
CA PHE A 46 -20.32 47.20 19.16
C PHE A 46 -21.82 47.46 19.29
N PRO A 47 -22.50 47.97 18.23
CA PRO A 47 -23.95 48.13 18.24
C PRO A 47 -24.61 46.75 18.44
N LEU A 48 -25.64 46.69 19.28
CA LEU A 48 -26.35 45.47 19.70
C LEU A 48 -26.84 44.56 18.54
N ASN A 49 -26.88 45.09 17.31
CA ASN A 49 -27.30 44.40 16.10
C ASN A 49 -26.16 43.82 15.24
N LYS A 50 -24.90 43.82 15.70
CA LYS A 50 -23.77 43.20 14.99
C LYS A 50 -23.01 42.21 15.89
N PRO A 51 -22.51 41.09 15.35
CA PRO A 51 -21.75 40.11 16.13
C PRO A 51 -20.53 40.76 16.77
N SER A 52 -20.27 40.45 18.04
CA SER A 52 -19.13 40.97 18.79
C SER A 52 -17.83 40.34 18.28
N VAL A 53 -16.68 40.95 18.59
CA VAL A 53 -15.35 40.36 18.29
C VAL A 53 -15.23 38.95 18.85
N GLY A 54 -15.81 38.68 20.02
CA GLY A 54 -15.87 37.35 20.60
C GLY A 54 -16.63 36.34 19.73
N ASP A 55 -17.67 36.75 19.02
CA ASP A 55 -18.45 35.87 18.14
C ASP A 55 -17.71 35.56 16.84
N TYR A 56 -16.93 36.52 16.32
CA TYR A 56 -16.01 36.27 15.20
C TYR A 56 -14.92 35.27 15.58
N PHE A 57 -14.38 35.33 16.79
CA PHE A 57 -13.44 34.33 17.30
C PHE A 57 -14.07 32.94 17.42
N HIS A 58 -15.33 32.84 17.86
CA HIS A 58 -16.09 31.58 17.87
C HIS A 58 -16.35 31.03 16.47
N MET A 59 -16.72 31.88 15.51
CA MET A 59 -16.87 31.47 14.11
C MET A 59 -15.54 30.99 13.53
N ALA A 60 -14.44 31.69 13.81
CA ALA A 60 -13.10 31.29 13.40
C ALA A 60 -12.70 29.95 14.02
N TYR A 61 -12.99 29.70 15.31
CA TYR A 61 -12.77 28.40 15.95
C TYR A 61 -13.54 27.27 15.23
N ASN A 62 -14.83 27.47 14.99
CA ASN A 62 -15.68 26.46 14.35
C ASN A 62 -15.30 26.19 12.88
N VAL A 63 -14.65 27.15 12.21
CA VAL A 63 -14.18 26.99 10.82
C VAL A 63 -12.75 26.44 10.77
N ILE A 64 -11.83 26.88 11.64
CA ILE A 64 -10.41 26.51 11.55
C ILE A 64 -10.16 25.11 12.13
N THR A 65 -10.84 24.75 13.22
CA THR A 65 -10.64 23.47 13.91
C THR A 65 -10.95 22.25 13.03
N PRO A 66 -12.07 22.18 12.27
CA PRO A 66 -12.31 21.07 11.35
C PRO A 66 -11.30 20.97 10.22
N PHE A 67 -10.80 22.11 9.70
CA PHE A 67 -9.83 22.10 8.60
C PHE A 67 -8.42 21.69 9.06
N LEU A 68 -8.03 22.03 10.29
CA LEU A 68 -6.79 21.53 10.89
C LEU A 68 -6.87 20.03 11.17
N LEU A 69 -8.01 19.54 11.66
CA LEU A 69 -8.26 18.11 11.87
C LEU A 69 -8.33 17.33 10.54
N LEU A 70 -9.00 17.88 9.53
CA LEU A 70 -9.08 17.27 8.19
C LEU A 70 -7.72 17.21 7.50
N LYS A 71 -6.83 18.19 7.68
CA LYS A 71 -5.58 18.27 6.92
C LYS A 71 -4.51 17.26 7.37
N ILE A 72 -4.55 16.80 8.62
CA ILE A 72 -3.48 15.96 9.18
C ILE A 72 -3.91 14.49 9.20
N ASP A 73 -5.12 14.20 9.64
CA ASP A 73 -5.60 12.81 9.68
C ASP A 73 -6.00 12.30 8.29
N SER A 74 -6.55 13.14 7.39
CA SER A 74 -7.06 12.60 6.12
C SER A 74 -5.96 12.23 5.13
N PHE A 75 -4.82 12.94 5.08
CA PHE A 75 -3.75 12.57 4.15
C PHE A 75 -2.95 11.37 4.62
N GLU A 76 -2.66 11.28 5.92
CA GLU A 76 -1.99 10.12 6.51
C GLU A 76 -2.92 8.89 6.54
N LEU A 77 -4.21 9.08 6.85
CA LEU A 77 -5.21 8.01 6.73
C LEU A 77 -5.47 7.64 5.27
N LEU A 78 -5.48 8.58 4.31
CA LEU A 78 -5.66 8.27 2.89
C LEU A 78 -4.43 7.55 2.34
N TYR A 79 -3.21 7.94 2.75
CA TYR A 79 -1.99 7.22 2.43
C TYR A 79 -1.99 5.83 3.06
N TYR A 80 -2.31 5.70 4.35
CA TYR A 80 -2.46 4.41 5.02
C TYR A 80 -3.57 3.56 4.37
N TYR A 81 -4.68 4.17 3.99
CA TYR A 81 -5.78 3.50 3.31
C TYR A 81 -5.35 3.05 1.93
N ASP A 82 -4.65 3.85 1.13
CA ASP A 82 -4.19 3.47 -0.21
C ASP A 82 -3.11 2.37 -0.15
N GLU A 83 -2.10 2.58 0.70
CA GLU A 83 -0.91 1.73 0.83
C GLU A 83 -1.23 0.37 1.49
N TYR A 84 -2.13 0.32 2.49
CA TYR A 84 -2.44 -0.93 3.21
C TYR A 84 -3.77 -1.55 2.80
N LEU A 85 -4.84 -0.76 2.71
CA LEU A 85 -6.19 -1.27 2.46
C LEU A 85 -6.54 -1.30 0.96
N GLY A 86 -6.17 -0.26 0.22
CA GLY A 86 -6.39 -0.06 -1.20
C GLY A 86 -5.67 -1.12 -2.00
N HIS A 87 -4.38 -1.32 -1.75
CA HIS A 87 -3.63 -2.40 -2.38
C HIS A 87 -4.34 -3.76 -2.23
N CYS A 88 -4.77 -4.15 -1.02
CA CYS A 88 -5.48 -5.40 -0.83
C CYS A 88 -6.87 -5.43 -1.52
N MET A 89 -7.62 -4.33 -1.48
CA MET A 89 -8.95 -4.22 -2.10
C MET A 89 -8.91 -4.37 -3.63
N TRP A 90 -7.80 -4.01 -4.28
CA TRP A 90 -7.65 -4.14 -5.73
C TRP A 90 -7.00 -5.47 -6.12
N TYR A 91 -5.96 -5.91 -5.39
CA TYR A 91 -5.24 -7.14 -5.73
C TYR A 91 -6.02 -8.41 -5.40
N ILE A 92 -6.76 -8.47 -4.28
CA ILE A 92 -7.51 -9.68 -3.91
C ILE A 92 -8.56 -10.04 -4.98
N PRO A 93 -9.43 -9.11 -5.43
CA PRO A 93 -10.36 -9.40 -6.53
C PRO A 93 -9.64 -9.73 -7.84
N PHE A 94 -8.53 -9.04 -8.14
CA PHE A 94 -7.76 -9.29 -9.36
C PHE A 94 -7.21 -10.73 -9.42
N PHE A 95 -6.53 -11.19 -8.37
CA PHE A 95 -6.02 -12.56 -8.30
C PHE A 95 -7.14 -13.60 -8.25
N LEU A 96 -8.27 -13.28 -7.63
CA LEU A 96 -9.45 -14.14 -7.61
C LEU A 96 -10.06 -14.29 -9.01
N ILE A 97 -10.17 -13.21 -9.79
CA ILE A 97 -10.62 -13.25 -11.19
C ILE A 97 -9.66 -14.07 -12.04
N LEU A 98 -8.34 -13.87 -11.91
CA LEU A 98 -7.35 -14.67 -12.63
C LEU A 98 -7.46 -16.16 -12.27
N PHE A 99 -7.68 -16.49 -11.00
CA PHE A 99 -7.88 -17.86 -10.56
C PHE A 99 -9.17 -18.48 -11.11
N MET A 100 -10.29 -17.74 -11.08
CA MET A 100 -11.56 -18.18 -11.67
C MET A 100 -11.41 -18.39 -13.18
N TYR A 101 -10.77 -17.46 -13.89
CA TYR A 101 -10.45 -17.59 -15.31
C TYR A 101 -9.62 -18.84 -15.58
N PHE A 102 -8.53 -19.05 -14.82
CA PHE A 102 -7.67 -20.21 -14.93
C PHE A 102 -8.42 -21.54 -14.70
N SER A 103 -9.40 -21.55 -13.79
CA SER A 103 -10.22 -22.73 -13.53
C SER A 103 -11.07 -23.16 -14.73
N GLY A 104 -11.34 -22.24 -15.67
CA GLY A 104 -12.03 -22.50 -16.92
C GLY A 104 -11.12 -22.92 -18.09
N CYS A 105 -9.80 -22.79 -17.97
CA CYS A 105 -8.84 -23.05 -19.06
C CYS A 105 -8.46 -24.53 -19.25
N PHE A 106 -9.38 -25.45 -18.95
CA PHE A 106 -9.12 -26.90 -19.02
C PHE A 106 -9.94 -27.56 -20.14
N THR A 107 -9.24 -28.26 -21.03
CA THR A 107 -9.80 -28.96 -22.20
C THR A 107 -9.46 -30.45 -22.20
N ALA A 108 -10.34 -31.27 -22.76
CA ALA A 108 -10.10 -32.71 -22.97
C ALA A 108 -9.22 -32.95 -24.21
N SER A 109 -9.11 -31.96 -25.11
CA SER A 109 -8.37 -32.08 -26.36
C SER A 109 -6.88 -31.82 -26.16
N LYS A 110 -6.04 -32.82 -26.43
CA LYS A 110 -4.58 -32.67 -26.37
C LYS A 110 -4.04 -31.74 -27.47
N ALA A 111 -4.80 -31.51 -28.55
CA ALA A 111 -4.41 -30.67 -29.68
C ALA A 111 -4.35 -29.17 -29.30
N GLU A 112 -5.14 -28.73 -28.31
CA GLU A 112 -5.21 -27.33 -27.87
C GLU A 112 -4.10 -26.96 -26.86
N ARG A 113 -3.19 -27.88 -26.57
CA ARG A 113 -2.08 -27.69 -25.62
C ARG A 113 -0.90 -26.88 -26.18
N TRP A 114 -0.99 -26.42 -27.42
CA TRP A 114 0.10 -25.66 -28.04
C TRP A 114 -0.19 -24.17 -27.91
N MET A 115 0.74 -23.44 -27.30
CA MET A 115 0.69 -21.98 -27.31
C MET A 115 1.07 -21.46 -28.70
N PRO A 116 0.28 -20.56 -29.31
CA PRO A 116 0.66 -19.93 -30.55
C PRO A 116 1.89 -19.06 -30.33
N GLY A 117 2.77 -18.97 -31.33
CA GLY A 117 4.04 -18.22 -31.24
C GLY A 117 3.93 -16.80 -30.66
N PRO A 118 2.93 -15.99 -31.05
CA PRO A 118 2.70 -14.67 -30.45
C PRO A 118 2.42 -14.73 -28.94
N ALA A 119 1.66 -15.72 -28.46
CA ALA A 119 1.40 -15.88 -27.03
C ALA A 119 2.69 -16.21 -26.26
N LEU A 120 3.60 -17.00 -26.85
CA LEU A 120 4.90 -17.29 -26.26
C LEU A 120 5.76 -16.03 -26.11
N LEU A 121 5.77 -15.16 -27.14
CA LEU A 121 6.47 -13.87 -27.07
C LEU A 121 5.88 -12.94 -26.00
N LEU A 122 4.57 -13.03 -25.75
CA LEU A 122 3.89 -12.25 -24.71
C LEU A 122 4.12 -12.76 -23.28
N VAL A 123 4.64 -13.99 -23.09
CA VAL A 123 4.96 -14.51 -21.75
C VAL A 123 6.01 -13.64 -21.06
N ALA A 124 7.03 -13.20 -21.80
CA ALA A 124 8.09 -12.36 -21.25
C ALA A 124 7.57 -11.01 -20.69
N PRO A 125 6.89 -10.15 -21.48
CA PRO A 125 6.34 -8.91 -20.95
C PRO A 125 5.26 -9.14 -19.88
N SER A 126 4.46 -10.21 -20.00
CA SER A 126 3.46 -10.57 -18.98
C SER A 126 4.10 -10.97 -17.65
N GLY A 127 5.11 -11.84 -17.68
CA GLY A 127 5.84 -12.26 -16.48
C GLY A 127 6.62 -11.12 -15.84
N LEU A 128 7.18 -10.21 -16.63
CA LEU A 128 7.82 -8.99 -16.11
C LEU A 128 6.80 -8.07 -15.43
N TYR A 129 5.61 -7.89 -16.01
CA TYR A 129 4.54 -7.10 -15.40
C TYR A 129 4.12 -7.68 -14.04
N TYR A 130 3.89 -9.00 -13.97
CA TYR A 130 3.55 -9.65 -12.70
C TYR A 130 4.72 -9.63 -11.70
N TRP A 131 5.97 -9.74 -12.16
CA TRP A 131 7.14 -9.57 -11.28
C TRP A 131 7.17 -8.18 -10.64
N TYR A 132 6.99 -7.13 -11.45
CA TYR A 132 6.90 -5.77 -10.95
C TYR A 132 5.73 -5.62 -9.96
N LEU A 133 4.55 -6.08 -10.34
CA LEU A 133 3.35 -5.98 -9.50
C LEU A 133 3.50 -6.72 -8.16
N VAL A 134 4.17 -7.87 -8.15
CA VAL A 134 4.42 -8.67 -6.93
C VAL A 134 5.48 -8.04 -6.03
N THR A 135 6.53 -7.47 -6.61
CA THR A 135 7.67 -6.91 -5.87
C THR A 135 7.42 -5.48 -5.40
N GLU A 136 6.78 -4.65 -6.22
CA GLU A 136 6.40 -3.28 -5.87
C GLU A 136 5.18 -3.27 -4.96
N GLY A 137 4.13 -4.03 -5.29
CA GLY A 137 2.91 -4.10 -4.49
C GLY A 137 3.03 -4.88 -3.17
N GLN A 138 4.21 -5.45 -2.87
CA GLN A 138 4.48 -6.28 -1.68
C GLN A 138 3.47 -7.43 -1.46
N ILE A 139 2.81 -7.89 -2.53
CA ILE A 139 1.77 -8.91 -2.50
C ILE A 139 2.29 -10.34 -2.75
N PHE A 140 3.56 -10.60 -2.46
CA PHE A 140 4.20 -11.89 -2.69
C PHE A 140 3.46 -13.06 -2.04
N ILE A 141 2.92 -12.86 -0.84
CA ILE A 141 2.14 -13.90 -0.14
C ILE A 141 0.89 -14.27 -0.94
N LEU A 142 0.09 -13.29 -1.36
CA LEU A 142 -1.11 -13.50 -2.17
C LEU A 142 -0.76 -14.23 -3.47
N PHE A 143 0.28 -13.77 -4.16
CA PHE A 143 0.77 -14.39 -5.39
C PHE A 143 1.15 -15.86 -5.20
N ILE A 144 1.91 -16.19 -4.15
CA ILE A 144 2.32 -17.56 -3.84
C ILE A 144 1.10 -18.45 -3.56
N PHE A 145 0.13 -17.96 -2.78
CA PHE A 145 -1.12 -18.70 -2.54
C PHE A 145 -1.87 -18.98 -3.83
N THR A 146 -2.02 -17.99 -4.71
CA THR A 146 -2.68 -18.18 -6.01
C THR A 146 -1.90 -19.15 -6.89
N PHE A 147 -0.57 -19.05 -6.94
CA PHE A 147 0.26 -19.95 -7.72
C PHE A 147 0.14 -21.41 -7.25
N PHE A 148 0.17 -21.64 -5.93
CA PHE A 148 -0.06 -22.98 -5.37
C PHE A 148 -1.47 -23.49 -5.65
N ALA A 149 -2.49 -22.64 -5.57
CA ALA A 149 -3.85 -23.01 -5.92
C ALA A 149 -3.97 -23.39 -7.40
N MET A 150 -3.34 -22.64 -8.31
CA MET A 150 -3.27 -22.97 -9.74
C MET A 150 -2.55 -24.30 -9.96
N LEU A 151 -1.41 -24.53 -9.31
CA LEU A 151 -0.67 -25.79 -9.38
C LEU A 151 -1.52 -26.96 -8.88
N ALA A 152 -2.20 -26.80 -7.75
CA ALA A 152 -3.10 -27.81 -7.19
C ALA A 152 -4.26 -28.13 -8.15
N LEU A 153 -4.85 -27.12 -8.80
CA LEU A 153 -5.86 -27.31 -9.84
C LEU A 153 -5.30 -28.09 -11.02
N VAL A 154 -4.11 -27.73 -11.53
CA VAL A 154 -3.47 -28.46 -12.63
C VAL A 154 -3.25 -29.93 -12.27
N LEU A 155 -2.74 -30.20 -11.07
CA LEU A 155 -2.52 -31.57 -10.59
C LEU A 155 -3.85 -32.33 -10.41
N HIS A 156 -4.89 -31.68 -9.90
CA HIS A 156 -6.21 -32.26 -9.72
C HIS A 156 -6.88 -32.58 -11.07
N GLN A 157 -6.87 -31.64 -12.02
CA GLN A 157 -7.49 -31.82 -13.34
C GLN A 157 -6.72 -32.82 -14.20
N LYS A 158 -5.40 -32.91 -14.05
CA LYS A 158 -4.57 -33.95 -14.68
C LYS A 158 -4.99 -35.36 -14.26
N ARG A 159 -5.43 -35.56 -13.00
CA ARG A 159 -6.00 -36.85 -12.54
C ARG A 159 -7.30 -37.19 -13.26
N LYS A 160 -8.08 -36.17 -13.66
CA LYS A 160 -9.31 -36.29 -14.45
C LYS A 160 -9.09 -36.34 -15.97
N ARG A 161 -7.83 -36.46 -16.42
CA ARG A 161 -7.43 -36.46 -17.84
C ARG A 161 -7.77 -35.17 -18.61
N LEU A 162 -7.96 -34.07 -17.89
CA LEU A 162 -8.07 -32.73 -18.47
C LEU A 162 -6.69 -32.05 -18.51
N PHE A 163 -6.46 -31.26 -19.55
CA PHE A 163 -5.21 -30.55 -19.79
C PHE A 163 -5.46 -29.05 -19.92
N LEU A 164 -4.43 -28.24 -19.67
CA LEU A 164 -4.50 -26.80 -19.91
C LEU A 164 -4.60 -26.53 -21.41
N ASP A 165 -5.53 -25.63 -21.77
CA ASP A 165 -5.58 -25.01 -23.09
C ASP A 165 -4.43 -23.98 -23.27
N SER A 166 -4.36 -23.36 -24.44
CA SER A 166 -3.35 -22.33 -24.73
C SER A 166 -3.37 -21.14 -23.75
N ASN A 167 -4.53 -20.70 -23.28
CA ASN A 167 -4.66 -19.53 -22.40
C ASN A 167 -4.21 -19.87 -20.97
N GLY A 168 -4.62 -21.04 -20.48
CA GLY A 168 -4.17 -21.56 -19.20
C GLY A 168 -2.66 -21.82 -19.19
N LEU A 169 -2.11 -22.34 -20.29
CA LEU A 169 -0.66 -22.48 -20.45
C LEU A 169 0.05 -21.14 -20.45
N PHE A 170 -0.50 -20.14 -21.15
CA PHE A 170 0.04 -18.78 -21.15
C PHE A 170 0.09 -18.21 -19.73
N LEU A 171 -1.05 -18.21 -19.02
CA LEU A 171 -1.14 -17.65 -17.67
C LEU A 171 -0.25 -18.38 -16.67
N PHE A 172 -0.24 -19.72 -16.71
CA PHE A 172 0.62 -20.53 -15.85
C PHE A 172 2.11 -20.31 -16.14
N SER A 173 2.49 -20.16 -17.42
CA SER A 173 3.87 -19.86 -17.83
C SER A 173 4.29 -18.47 -17.38
N SER A 174 3.41 -17.46 -17.51
CA SER A 174 3.67 -16.11 -17.01
C SER A 174 3.87 -16.07 -15.50
N PHE A 175 3.04 -16.78 -14.73
CA PHE A 175 3.20 -16.90 -13.27
C PHE A 175 4.47 -17.67 -12.90
N THR A 176 4.82 -18.72 -13.65
CA THR A 176 6.06 -19.47 -13.42
C THR A 176 7.29 -18.59 -13.69
N LEU A 177 7.29 -17.83 -14.79
CA LEU A 177 8.34 -16.88 -15.12
C LEU A 177 8.45 -15.79 -14.03
N THR A 178 7.31 -15.29 -13.55
CA THR A 178 7.25 -14.32 -12.44
C THR A 178 7.95 -14.86 -11.20
N LEU A 179 7.65 -16.10 -10.80
CA LEU A 179 8.27 -16.74 -9.63
C LEU A 179 9.79 -16.88 -9.79
N LEU A 180 10.26 -17.24 -11.00
CA LEU A 180 11.69 -17.30 -11.30
C LEU A 180 12.35 -15.93 -11.24
N LEU A 181 11.73 -14.89 -11.79
CA LEU A 181 12.23 -13.51 -11.72
C LEU A 181 12.30 -13.01 -10.28
N VAL A 182 11.28 -13.28 -9.45
CA VAL A 182 11.31 -12.95 -8.02
C VAL A 182 12.45 -13.70 -7.32
N ALA A 183 12.64 -15.00 -7.58
CA ALA A 183 13.72 -15.77 -6.98
C ALA A 183 15.11 -15.24 -7.38
N LEU A 184 15.31 -14.89 -8.66
CA LEU A 184 16.55 -14.27 -9.15
C LEU A 184 16.79 -12.90 -8.51
N TRP A 185 15.74 -12.08 -8.40
CA TRP A 185 15.79 -10.75 -7.78
C TRP A 185 16.18 -10.84 -6.30
N VAL A 186 15.54 -11.73 -5.55
CA VAL A 186 15.84 -11.97 -4.13
C VAL A 186 17.26 -12.52 -3.96
N ALA A 187 17.67 -13.48 -4.79
CA ALA A 187 19.00 -14.06 -4.72
C ALA A 187 20.11 -13.05 -5.00
N TRP A 188 19.89 -12.16 -5.99
CA TRP A 188 20.85 -11.12 -6.34
C TRP A 188 21.03 -10.09 -5.22
N LEU A 189 19.93 -9.70 -4.56
CA LEU A 189 19.91 -8.70 -3.50
C LEU A 189 20.03 -9.28 -2.09
N TRP A 190 20.34 -10.57 -1.97
CA TRP A 190 20.36 -11.28 -0.69
C TRP A 190 21.42 -10.75 0.28
N ASN A 191 22.60 -10.40 -0.26
CA ASN A 191 23.76 -9.95 0.51
C ASN A 191 23.78 -8.45 0.78
N ASP A 192 22.75 -7.70 0.34
CA ASP A 192 22.69 -6.26 0.54
C ASP A 192 22.30 -5.93 2.00
N PRO A 193 23.22 -5.37 2.81
CA PRO A 193 22.95 -5.14 4.23
C PRO A 193 21.94 -4.00 4.46
N VAL A 194 21.78 -3.07 3.51
CA VAL A 194 20.87 -1.92 3.64
C VAL A 194 19.45 -2.35 3.35
N LEU A 195 19.24 -3.09 2.25
CA LEU A 195 17.92 -3.63 1.92
C LEU A 195 17.49 -4.69 2.94
N ARG A 196 18.41 -5.52 3.45
CA ARG A 196 18.08 -6.51 4.48
C ARG A 196 17.63 -5.88 5.79
N LYS A 197 18.17 -4.70 6.13
CA LYS A 197 17.72 -3.91 7.28
C LYS A 197 16.35 -3.26 7.03
N LYS A 198 16.05 -2.85 5.80
CA LYS A 198 14.76 -2.25 5.42
C LYS A 198 13.61 -3.27 5.40
N TYR A 199 13.87 -4.51 4.97
CA TYR A 199 12.87 -5.59 4.92
C TYR A 199 13.22 -6.71 5.91
N PRO A 200 13.04 -6.48 7.23
CA PRO A 200 13.28 -7.51 8.24
C PRO A 200 12.19 -8.57 8.19
N GLY A 201 12.56 -9.83 7.96
CA GLY A 201 11.58 -10.91 7.89
C GLY A 201 12.09 -12.17 7.19
N VAL A 202 11.34 -13.25 7.38
CA VAL A 202 11.57 -14.55 6.71
C VAL A 202 11.30 -14.44 5.22
N ILE A 203 10.31 -13.62 4.84
CA ILE A 203 9.96 -13.33 3.44
C ILE A 203 10.65 -12.02 3.08
N TYR A 204 11.78 -12.13 2.38
CA TYR A 204 12.55 -11.00 1.89
C TYR A 204 12.29 -10.81 0.40
N VAL A 205 11.54 -9.78 0.04
CA VAL A 205 11.28 -9.40 -1.35
C VAL A 205 11.45 -7.88 -1.47
N PRO A 206 12.64 -7.40 -1.87
CA PRO A 206 12.91 -5.96 -1.93
C PRO A 206 12.13 -5.31 -3.09
N GLU A 207 11.58 -4.12 -2.85
CA GLU A 207 10.93 -3.30 -3.88
C GLU A 207 11.96 -2.82 -4.92
N PRO A 208 11.63 -2.87 -6.23
CA PRO A 208 12.42 -2.23 -7.27
C PRO A 208 12.69 -0.75 -7.00
N TRP A 209 11.69 -0.02 -6.50
CA TRP A 209 11.85 1.40 -6.17
C TRP A 209 12.82 1.64 -5.00
N ALA A 210 12.78 0.79 -3.97
CA ALA A 210 13.75 0.84 -2.88
C ALA A 210 15.18 0.60 -3.36
N PHE A 211 15.38 -0.32 -4.31
CA PHE A 211 16.67 -0.53 -4.95
C PHE A 211 17.12 0.71 -5.74
N TYR A 212 16.24 1.26 -6.59
CA TYR A 212 16.53 2.42 -7.43
C TYR A 212 16.96 3.65 -6.61
N THR A 213 16.19 3.98 -5.57
CA THR A 213 16.48 5.13 -4.69
C THR A 213 17.80 4.96 -3.94
N LEU A 214 18.11 3.76 -3.46
CA LEU A 214 19.34 3.51 -2.70
C LEU A 214 20.61 3.45 -3.57
N HIS A 215 20.54 2.88 -4.77
CA HIS A 215 21.73 2.57 -5.56
C HIS A 215 21.92 3.41 -6.82
N VAL A 216 20.84 3.97 -7.36
CA VAL A 216 20.88 4.73 -8.62
C VAL A 216 20.75 6.22 -8.32
N SER A 217 19.80 6.62 -7.47
CA SER A 217 19.61 8.04 -7.11
C SER A 217 20.73 8.60 -6.23
N SER A 218 21.45 7.77 -5.48
CA SER A 218 22.56 8.20 -4.61
C SER A 218 23.90 8.38 -5.34
N ARG A 219 23.99 7.92 -6.60
CA ARG A 219 25.18 8.01 -7.44
C ARG A 219 25.21 9.26 -8.35
N HIS A 220 24.13 10.04 -8.34
CA HIS A 220 24.01 11.33 -9.01
C HIS A 220 23.99 12.45 -7.98
#